data_AF-U1X5T3-F1
#
_entry.id   AF-U1X5T3-F1
#
_cell.length_a   1.000
_cell.length_b   1.000
_cell.length_c   1.000
_cell.angle_alpha   90.00
_cell.angle_beta   90.00
_cell.angle_gamma   90.00
#
_symmetry.space_group_name_H-M   'P 1'
#
loop_
_entity.id
_entity.type
_entity.pdbx_description
1 polymer ?
#
loop_
_entity_poly.entity_id
_entity_poly.type
_entity_poly.pdbx_seq_one_letter_code
_entity_poly.pdbx_strand_id
1 'polypeptide(L)'
;MQLAAHEAHDLHELAMSCVNSITNMAYFLQHVQDAELRGIIERHFPLHIQDYNMKAEYLGNVAGATTKLQVPTLNQSLQSYTQSPATSYPPVMPRTQVQDFNDREIATAYLLTLKRAGREYAWAAMEAANPEIRTFLEDAFRMSSRHAYDVWQWMVKKGYYPLEAAPQTTLQTMGNFYQTVQQPVPTM
;
A
#
# COMPACT_ATOMS: atom_id res chain seq x y z
N MET A 1 -24.58 0.76 -15.03
CA MET A 1 -24.21 0.97 -13.62
C MET A 1 -24.66 2.36 -13.16
N GLN A 2 -25.38 2.41 -12.05
CA GLN A 2 -25.66 3.64 -11.31
C GLN A 2 -24.95 3.51 -9.96
N LEU A 3 -24.24 4.56 -9.53
CA LEU A 3 -23.57 4.61 -8.22
C LEU A 3 -24.54 5.13 -7.16
N ALA A 4 -24.47 4.57 -5.95
CA ALA A 4 -25.03 5.26 -4.80
C ALA A 4 -24.23 6.54 -4.50
N ALA A 5 -24.87 7.53 -3.89
CA ALA A 5 -24.21 8.83 -3.63
C ALA A 5 -22.92 8.69 -2.80
N HIS A 6 -22.91 7.81 -1.78
CA HIS A 6 -21.71 7.56 -0.98
C HIS A 6 -20.58 6.93 -1.80
N GLU A 7 -20.89 5.97 -2.68
CA GLU A 7 -19.89 5.37 -3.58
C GLU A 7 -19.28 6.41 -4.52
N ALA A 8 -20.09 7.35 -5.03
CA ALA A 8 -19.58 8.44 -5.85
C ALA A 8 -18.65 9.38 -5.06
N HIS A 9 -18.98 9.67 -3.79
CA HIS A 9 -18.11 10.47 -2.91
C HIS A 9 -16.80 9.74 -2.57
N ASP A 10 -16.86 8.45 -2.23
CA ASP A 10 -15.68 7.65 -1.93
C ASP A 10 -14.76 7.52 -3.16
N LEU A 11 -15.33 7.23 -4.33
CA LEU A 11 -14.58 7.16 -5.59
C LEU A 11 -13.97 8.52 -5.97
N HIS A 12 -14.66 9.64 -5.69
CA HIS A 12 -14.12 10.98 -5.93
C HIS A 12 -12.88 11.26 -5.08
N GLU A 13 -12.97 11.03 -3.77
CA GLU A 13 -11.85 11.24 -2.83
C GLU A 13 -10.65 10.33 -3.18
N LEU A 14 -10.92 9.07 -3.51
CA LEU A 14 -9.89 8.13 -3.94
C LEU A 14 -9.27 8.51 -5.29
N ALA A 15 -10.05 9.01 -6.25
CA ALA A 15 -9.53 9.50 -7.52
C ALA A 15 -8.64 10.74 -7.33
N MET A 16 -9.02 11.68 -6.46
CA MET A 16 -8.17 12.83 -6.09
C MET A 16 -6.86 12.38 -5.45
N SER A 17 -6.91 11.38 -4.56
CA SER A 17 -5.72 10.76 -3.97
C SER A 17 -4.81 10.12 -5.03
N CYS A 18 -5.38 9.47 -6.05
CA CYS A 18 -4.62 8.93 -7.19
C CYS A 18 -3.95 10.04 -8.01
N VAL A 19 -4.61 11.17 -8.27
CA VAL A 19 -3.99 12.32 -8.97
C VAL A 19 -2.73 12.78 -8.24
N ASN A 20 -2.80 12.97 -6.92
CA ASN A 20 -1.64 13.30 -6.11
C ASN A 20 -0.57 12.20 -6.18
N SER A 21 -0.96 10.94 -6.04
CA SER A 21 -0.03 9.80 -5.98
C SER A 21 0.73 9.62 -7.29
N ILE A 22 0.04 9.61 -8.43
CA ILE A 22 0.64 9.44 -9.77
C ILE A 22 1.58 10.60 -10.08
N THR A 23 1.16 11.84 -9.78
CA THR A 23 2.02 13.03 -9.99
C THR A 23 3.30 12.94 -9.15
N ASN A 24 3.19 12.56 -7.88
CA ASN A 24 4.35 12.33 -7.02
C ASN A 24 5.24 11.19 -7.55
N MET A 25 4.66 10.07 -8.00
CA MET A 25 5.44 8.96 -8.57
C MET A 25 6.21 9.39 -9.82
N ALA A 26 5.62 10.22 -10.69
CA ALA A 26 6.32 10.77 -11.85
C ALA A 26 7.50 11.66 -11.42
N TYR A 27 7.31 12.51 -10.40
CA TYR A 27 8.41 13.28 -9.80
C TYR A 27 9.49 12.36 -9.20
N PHE A 28 9.10 11.32 -8.45
CA PHE A 28 10.02 10.37 -7.85
C PHE A 28 10.88 9.65 -8.90
N LEU A 29 10.32 9.21 -10.01
CA LEU A 29 11.06 8.55 -11.09
C LEU A 29 12.14 9.43 -11.73
N GLN A 30 11.97 10.75 -11.70
CA GLN A 30 12.98 11.69 -12.18
C GLN A 30 14.13 11.90 -11.18
N HIS A 31 13.87 11.76 -9.87
CA HIS A 31 14.81 12.16 -8.82
C HIS A 31 15.40 10.99 -8.02
N VAL A 32 14.82 9.80 -8.11
CA VAL A 32 15.32 8.58 -7.44
C VAL A 32 16.70 8.20 -7.97
N GLN A 33 17.63 7.94 -7.05
CA GLN A 33 19.01 7.58 -7.37
C GLN A 33 19.25 6.07 -7.23
N ASP A 34 18.69 5.44 -6.19
CA ASP A 34 18.81 4.00 -5.97
C ASP A 34 18.05 3.17 -7.03
N ALA A 35 18.78 2.26 -7.68
CA ALA A 35 18.25 1.46 -8.78
C ALA A 35 17.16 0.45 -8.34
N GLU A 36 17.25 -0.10 -7.12
CA GLU A 36 16.23 -1.02 -6.61
C GLU A 36 14.92 -0.26 -6.33
N LEU A 37 15.01 0.92 -5.71
CA LEU A 37 13.85 1.78 -5.47
C LEU A 37 13.22 2.25 -6.78
N ARG A 38 14.03 2.67 -7.75
CA ARG A 38 13.57 3.02 -9.10
C ARG A 38 12.77 1.88 -9.71
N GLY A 39 13.33 0.65 -9.72
CA GLY A 39 12.66 -0.52 -10.27
C GLY A 39 11.37 -0.91 -9.53
N ILE A 40 11.25 -0.61 -8.23
CA ILE A 40 9.98 -0.75 -7.50
C ILE A 40 8.94 0.24 -8.04
N ILE A 41 9.29 1.54 -8.11
CA ILE A 41 8.35 2.58 -8.54
C ILE A 41 7.93 2.36 -10.00
N GLU A 42 8.85 2.00 -10.89
CA GLU A 42 8.57 1.72 -12.31
C GLU A 42 7.57 0.57 -12.49
N ARG A 43 7.70 -0.52 -11.72
CA ARG A 43 6.76 -1.65 -11.75
C ARG A 43 5.38 -1.25 -11.21
N HIS A 44 5.33 -0.41 -10.18
CA HIS A 44 4.07 0.00 -9.54
C HIS A 44 3.30 1.02 -10.37
N PHE A 45 4.00 1.93 -11.05
CA PHE A 45 3.44 3.09 -11.74
C PHE A 45 2.27 2.79 -12.70
N PRO A 46 2.36 1.83 -13.63
CA PRO A 46 1.25 1.53 -14.54
C PRO A 46 -0.01 1.02 -13.82
N LEU A 47 0.14 0.33 -12.68
CA LEU A 47 -1.00 -0.17 -11.91
C LEU A 47 -1.75 0.96 -11.19
N HIS A 48 -1.02 1.98 -10.69
CA HIS A 48 -1.66 3.18 -10.14
C HIS A 48 -2.42 3.97 -11.22
N ILE A 49 -1.91 4.01 -12.45
CA ILE A 49 -2.62 4.62 -13.59
C ILE A 49 -3.88 3.83 -13.93
N GLN A 50 -3.80 2.49 -13.98
CA GLN A 50 -4.98 1.64 -14.19
C GLN A 50 -6.05 1.89 -13.12
N ASP A 51 -5.62 1.90 -11.86
CA ASP A 51 -6.47 2.16 -10.69
C ASP A 51 -7.17 3.54 -10.77
N TYR A 52 -6.48 4.58 -11.22
CA TYR A 52 -7.08 5.89 -11.48
C TYR A 52 -8.09 5.86 -12.63
N ASN A 53 -7.71 5.28 -13.76
CA ASN A 53 -8.56 5.24 -14.96
C ASN A 53 -9.88 4.51 -14.68
N MET A 54 -9.84 3.40 -13.96
CA MET A 54 -11.05 2.67 -13.57
C MET A 54 -11.99 3.53 -12.71
N LYS A 55 -11.48 4.35 -11.78
CA LYS A 55 -12.32 5.28 -10.99
C LYS A 55 -12.96 6.35 -11.88
N ALA A 56 -12.18 6.92 -12.80
CA ALA A 56 -12.71 7.86 -13.78
C ALA A 56 -13.81 7.24 -14.66
N GLU A 57 -13.64 5.98 -15.08
CA GLU A 57 -14.66 5.23 -15.81
C GLU A 57 -15.91 4.99 -14.95
N TYR A 58 -15.77 4.55 -13.70
CA TYR A 58 -16.92 4.36 -12.81
C TYR A 58 -17.69 5.66 -12.53
N LEU A 59 -16.99 6.79 -12.38
CA LEU A 59 -17.61 8.10 -12.16
C LEU A 59 -18.23 8.70 -13.43
N GLY A 60 -17.63 8.45 -14.59
CA GLY A 60 -17.97 9.15 -15.84
C GLY A 60 -18.78 8.34 -16.86
N ASN A 61 -18.85 7.00 -16.72
CA ASN A 61 -19.49 6.12 -17.69
C ASN A 61 -20.61 5.31 -17.03
N VAL A 62 -21.81 5.36 -17.63
CA VAL A 62 -22.94 4.53 -17.21
C VAL A 62 -22.61 3.04 -17.33
N ALA A 63 -21.73 2.60 -18.23
CA ALA A 63 -21.32 1.20 -18.28
C ALA A 63 -20.40 0.76 -17.13
N GLY A 64 -19.76 1.71 -16.41
CA GLY A 64 -18.69 1.42 -15.46
C GLY A 64 -17.36 1.10 -16.15
N ALA A 65 -16.38 0.60 -15.38
CA ALA A 65 -15.10 0.15 -15.90
C ALA A 65 -15.23 -1.25 -16.55
N THR A 66 -14.59 -1.45 -17.71
CA THR A 66 -14.64 -2.73 -18.44
C THR A 66 -13.43 -3.62 -18.22
N THR A 67 -12.45 -3.14 -17.45
CA THR A 67 -11.22 -3.88 -17.14
C THR A 67 -11.19 -4.31 -15.69
N LYS A 68 -10.33 -5.29 -15.37
CA LYS A 68 -10.07 -5.68 -14.00
C LYS A 68 -8.72 -5.12 -13.56
N LEU A 69 -8.68 -4.53 -12.36
CA LEU A 69 -7.43 -4.08 -11.76
C LEU A 69 -6.51 -5.29 -11.53
N GLN A 70 -5.28 -5.19 -12.03
CA GLN A 70 -4.30 -6.25 -11.79
C GLN A 70 -3.76 -6.15 -10.37
N VAL A 71 -3.78 -7.27 -9.64
CA VAL A 71 -3.23 -7.33 -8.28
C VAL A 71 -1.90 -8.09 -8.32
N PRO A 72 -0.75 -7.41 -8.17
CA PRO A 72 0.58 -8.02 -8.32
C PRO A 72 0.80 -9.10 -7.27
N THR A 73 1.63 -10.11 -7.46
CA THR A 73 1.89 -11.12 -6.39
C THR A 73 2.62 -10.51 -5.19
N LEU A 74 2.46 -11.10 -3.99
CA LEU A 74 3.25 -10.70 -2.83
C LEU A 74 4.71 -11.15 -3.04
N ASN A 75 5.65 -10.22 -3.04
CA ASN A 75 7.06 -10.48 -3.24
C ASN A 75 7.81 -10.55 -1.91
N GLN A 76 8.55 -11.64 -1.66
CA GLN A 76 9.34 -11.86 -0.46
C GLN A 76 10.83 -11.78 -0.78
N SER A 77 11.46 -10.68 -0.39
CA SER A 77 12.86 -10.38 -0.69
C SER A 77 13.77 -10.31 0.54
N LEU A 78 13.19 -10.32 1.75
CA LEU A 78 13.94 -10.41 3.01
C LEU A 78 14.16 -11.88 3.39
N GLN A 79 15.34 -12.19 3.93
CA GLN A 79 15.65 -13.52 4.48
C GLN A 79 15.07 -13.73 5.88
N SER A 80 14.82 -12.64 6.61
CA SER A 80 14.25 -12.65 7.96
C SER A 80 13.24 -11.51 8.12
N TYR A 81 12.16 -11.78 8.86
CA TYR A 81 11.12 -10.82 9.18
C TYR A 81 11.23 -10.26 10.60
N THR A 82 12.33 -10.55 11.28
CA THR A 82 12.63 -10.06 12.64
C THR A 82 14.10 -9.66 12.80
N GLN A 83 14.93 -9.87 11.79
CA GLN A 83 16.33 -9.44 11.78
C GLN A 83 16.57 -8.61 10.51
N SER A 84 16.88 -7.33 10.70
CA SER A 84 17.24 -6.46 9.59
C SER A 84 18.61 -6.84 9.02
N PRO A 85 18.78 -6.88 7.67
CA PRO A 85 20.09 -7.01 7.05
C PRO A 85 20.90 -5.69 7.11
N ALA A 86 20.30 -4.57 7.53
CA ALA A 86 21.00 -3.30 7.66
C ALA A 86 21.97 -3.31 8.86
N THR A 87 23.18 -2.82 8.65
CA THR A 87 24.22 -2.74 9.70
C THR A 87 24.01 -1.59 10.68
N SER A 88 23.18 -0.60 10.33
CA SER A 88 22.91 0.58 11.15
C SER A 88 21.60 1.25 10.79
N TYR A 89 21.02 1.99 11.73
CA TYR A 89 19.84 2.83 11.52
C TYR A 89 20.23 4.31 11.58
N PRO A 90 20.49 4.99 10.45
CA PRO A 90 20.85 6.40 10.46
C PRO A 90 19.70 7.24 11.03
N PRO A 91 19.94 8.08 12.07
CA PRO A 91 18.94 8.98 12.60
C PRO A 91 18.47 9.94 11.50
N VAL A 92 17.22 10.41 11.62
CA VAL A 92 16.62 11.33 10.66
C VAL A 92 16.07 12.55 11.37
N MET A 93 16.30 13.70 10.75
CA MET A 93 15.68 14.96 11.11
C MET A 93 14.97 15.50 9.86
N PRO A 94 13.74 16.04 9.97
CA PRO A 94 13.07 16.66 8.83
C PRO A 94 13.90 17.80 8.23
N ARG A 95 14.02 17.83 6.91
CA ARG A 95 14.60 18.98 6.20
C ARG A 95 13.50 20.01 5.96
N THR A 96 13.69 21.24 6.43
CA THR A 96 12.74 22.35 6.24
C THR A 96 13.03 23.18 4.99
N GLN A 97 14.16 22.92 4.32
CA GLN A 97 14.53 23.49 3.03
C GLN A 97 15.07 22.37 2.15
N VAL A 98 14.46 22.17 0.98
CA VAL A 98 14.81 21.11 0.05
C VAL A 98 14.78 21.64 -1.39
N GLN A 99 15.79 21.29 -2.18
CA GLN A 99 15.71 21.46 -3.64
C GLN A 99 14.98 20.26 -4.26
N ASP A 100 15.43 19.05 -3.91
CA ASP A 100 14.82 17.78 -4.31
C ASP A 100 14.77 16.78 -3.16
N PHE A 101 13.94 15.74 -3.32
CA PHE A 101 13.87 14.62 -2.39
C PHE A 101 15.05 13.66 -2.57
N ASN A 102 15.56 13.14 -1.45
CA ASN A 102 16.46 11.99 -1.47
C ASN A 102 15.66 10.67 -1.47
N ASP A 103 16.34 9.55 -1.73
CA ASP A 103 15.69 8.23 -1.82
C ASP A 103 14.93 7.82 -0.55
N ARG A 104 15.43 8.19 0.63
CA ARG A 104 14.74 7.93 1.90
C ARG A 104 13.42 8.68 1.95
N GLU A 105 13.39 9.95 1.56
CA GLU A 105 12.18 10.79 1.54
C GLU A 105 11.20 10.33 0.48
N ILE A 106 11.67 9.96 -0.71
CA ILE A 106 10.86 9.35 -1.78
C ILE A 106 10.18 8.08 -1.26
N ALA A 107 10.95 7.13 -0.71
CA ALA A 107 10.40 5.90 -0.18
C ALA A 107 9.46 6.13 1.00
N THR A 108 9.79 7.08 1.89
CA THR A 108 8.95 7.43 3.03
C THR A 108 7.61 8.02 2.57
N ALA A 109 7.63 9.01 1.68
CA ALA A 109 6.43 9.63 1.13
C ALA A 109 5.56 8.57 0.44
N TYR A 110 6.17 7.74 -0.41
CA TYR A 110 5.44 6.73 -1.15
C TYR A 110 4.84 5.65 -0.23
N LEU A 111 5.62 5.13 0.73
CA LEU A 111 5.14 4.14 1.70
C LEU A 111 3.94 4.66 2.50
N LEU A 112 4.00 5.90 2.99
CA LEU A 112 2.93 6.50 3.79
C LEU A 112 1.67 6.71 2.95
N THR A 113 1.81 7.17 1.70
CA THR A 113 0.70 7.27 0.74
C THR A 113 0.03 5.91 0.51
N LEU A 114 0.81 4.84 0.29
CA LEU A 114 0.29 3.50 0.08
C LEU A 114 -0.46 2.96 1.32
N LYS A 115 0.08 3.17 2.52
CA LYS A 115 -0.57 2.76 3.78
C LYS A 115 -1.90 3.49 4.00
N ARG A 116 -1.93 4.82 3.77
CA ARG A 116 -3.16 5.61 3.86
C ARG A 116 -4.17 5.15 2.81
N ALA A 117 -3.78 5.12 1.54
CA ALA A 117 -4.67 4.72 0.44
C ALA A 117 -5.23 3.30 0.65
N GLY A 118 -4.39 2.35 1.06
CA GLY A 118 -4.84 0.98 1.36
C GLY A 118 -5.91 0.95 2.45
N ARG A 119 -5.75 1.72 3.53
CA ARG A 119 -6.79 1.83 4.57
C ARG A 119 -8.09 2.39 4.00
N GLU A 120 -8.03 3.46 3.23
CA GLU A 120 -9.23 4.08 2.66
C GLU A 120 -9.92 3.14 1.64
N TYR A 121 -9.16 2.39 0.85
CA TYR A 121 -9.73 1.36 -0.03
C TYR A 121 -10.46 0.27 0.74
N ALA A 122 -9.86 -0.25 1.81
CA ALA A 122 -10.50 -1.26 2.64
C ALA A 122 -11.77 -0.72 3.32
N TRP A 123 -11.73 0.54 3.78
CA TRP A 123 -12.88 1.20 4.38
C TRP A 123 -14.02 1.38 3.37
N ALA A 124 -13.75 2.00 2.22
CA ALA A 124 -14.73 2.22 1.17
C ALA A 124 -15.31 0.90 0.63
N ALA A 125 -14.52 -0.18 0.56
CA ALA A 125 -15.01 -1.50 0.17
C ALA A 125 -16.10 -2.02 1.11
N MET A 126 -16.02 -1.74 2.42
CA MET A 126 -17.04 -2.17 3.38
C MET A 126 -18.35 -1.41 3.21
N GLU A 127 -18.30 -0.15 2.77
CA GLU A 127 -19.47 0.71 2.53
C GLU A 127 -20.08 0.51 1.13
N ALA A 128 -19.32 0.02 0.15
CA ALA A 128 -19.80 -0.15 -1.22
C ALA A 128 -20.97 -1.15 -1.34
N ALA A 129 -22.09 -0.67 -1.87
CA ALA A 129 -23.30 -1.46 -2.09
C ALA A 129 -23.23 -2.27 -3.39
N ASN A 130 -22.57 -1.73 -4.43
CA ASN A 130 -22.38 -2.39 -5.70
C ASN A 130 -21.24 -3.42 -5.62
N PRO A 131 -21.47 -4.70 -5.97
CA PRO A 131 -20.46 -5.76 -5.86
C PRO A 131 -19.25 -5.52 -6.77
N GLU A 132 -19.40 -4.91 -7.94
CA GLU A 132 -18.28 -4.61 -8.83
C GLU A 132 -17.36 -3.54 -8.23
N ILE A 133 -17.95 -2.48 -7.65
CA ILE A 133 -17.20 -1.42 -6.95
C ILE A 133 -16.51 -1.99 -5.70
N ARG A 134 -17.23 -2.79 -4.92
CA ARG A 134 -16.68 -3.48 -3.74
C ARG A 134 -15.47 -4.33 -4.11
N THR A 135 -15.59 -5.20 -5.11
CA THR A 135 -14.47 -6.06 -5.55
C THR A 135 -13.32 -5.24 -6.12
N PHE A 136 -13.59 -4.17 -6.86
CA PHE A 136 -12.54 -3.26 -7.33
C PHE A 136 -11.77 -2.63 -6.16
N LEU A 137 -12.46 -2.12 -5.14
CA LEU A 137 -11.84 -1.51 -3.96
C LEU A 137 -11.05 -2.54 -3.13
N GLU A 138 -11.55 -3.78 -3.01
CA GLU A 138 -10.81 -4.89 -2.38
C GLU A 138 -9.51 -5.21 -3.14
N ASP A 139 -9.56 -5.28 -4.47
CA ASP A 139 -8.38 -5.50 -5.30
C ASP A 139 -7.40 -4.32 -5.24
N ALA A 140 -7.89 -3.08 -5.18
CA ALA A 140 -7.08 -1.87 -5.00
C ALA A 140 -6.41 -1.83 -3.62
N PHE A 141 -7.11 -2.24 -2.56
CA PHE A 141 -6.51 -2.45 -1.24
C PHE A 141 -5.37 -3.46 -1.31
N ARG A 142 -5.61 -4.63 -1.93
CA ARG A 142 -4.58 -5.68 -2.05
C ARG A 142 -3.39 -5.20 -2.85
N MET A 143 -3.60 -4.45 -3.94
CA MET A 143 -2.52 -3.84 -4.71
C MET A 143 -1.70 -2.88 -3.85
N SER A 144 -2.34 -1.92 -3.17
CA SER A 144 -1.66 -0.94 -2.31
C SER A 144 -0.91 -1.60 -1.15
N SER A 145 -1.50 -2.63 -0.54
CA SER A 145 -0.88 -3.44 0.52
C SER A 145 0.40 -4.12 0.05
N ARG A 146 0.37 -4.74 -1.14
CA ARG A 146 1.54 -5.42 -1.72
C ARG A 146 2.62 -4.42 -2.14
N HIS A 147 2.24 -3.29 -2.72
CA HIS A 147 3.18 -2.21 -3.04
C HIS A 147 3.85 -1.63 -1.78
N ALA A 148 3.08 -1.44 -0.69
CA ALA A 148 3.62 -0.97 0.57
C ALA A 148 4.64 -1.97 1.15
N TYR A 149 4.40 -3.27 0.94
CA TYR A 149 5.30 -4.34 1.34
C TYR A 149 6.63 -4.30 0.57
N ASP A 150 6.61 -4.07 -0.75
CA ASP A 150 7.83 -3.89 -1.56
C ASP A 150 8.68 -2.70 -1.06
N VAL A 151 8.05 -1.55 -0.83
CA VAL A 151 8.75 -0.34 -0.34
C VAL A 151 9.27 -0.55 1.09
N TRP A 152 8.49 -1.17 1.98
CA TRP A 152 8.92 -1.47 3.35
C TRP A 152 10.15 -2.38 3.36
N GLN A 153 10.17 -3.46 2.56
CA GLN A 153 11.32 -4.36 2.48
C GLN A 153 12.58 -3.63 2.01
N TRP A 154 12.45 -2.74 1.00
CA TRP A 154 13.56 -1.90 0.56
C TRP A 154 14.05 -0.98 1.69
N MET A 155 13.14 -0.31 2.40
CA MET A 155 13.52 0.56 3.52
C MET A 155 14.19 -0.20 4.66
N VAL A 156 13.77 -1.44 4.94
CA VAL A 156 14.45 -2.33 5.90
C VAL A 156 15.88 -2.63 5.43
N LYS A 157 16.08 -3.02 4.16
CA LYS A 157 17.42 -3.29 3.59
C LYS A 157 18.37 -2.09 3.71
N LYS A 158 17.85 -0.87 3.53
CA LYS A 158 18.65 0.36 3.59
C LYS A 158 18.86 0.91 5.01
N GLY A 159 18.28 0.29 6.03
CA GLY A 159 18.31 0.80 7.41
C GLY A 159 17.42 2.03 7.63
N TYR A 160 16.49 2.31 6.72
CA TYR A 160 15.54 3.42 6.84
C TYR A 160 14.25 3.03 7.58
N TYR A 161 14.04 1.74 7.84
CA TYR A 161 12.96 1.22 8.66
C TYR A 161 13.50 0.19 9.66
N PRO A 162 13.44 0.43 10.98
CA PRO A 162 13.87 -0.54 11.98
C PRO A 162 13.06 -1.84 11.95
N LEU A 163 13.76 -2.97 12.00
CA LEU A 163 13.17 -4.30 12.10
C LEU A 163 13.94 -5.12 13.14
N GLU A 164 13.25 -5.52 14.19
CA GLU A 164 13.80 -6.32 15.28
C GLU A 164 12.75 -7.31 15.81
N ALA A 165 13.23 -8.38 16.45
CA ALA A 165 12.37 -9.34 17.11
C ALA A 165 11.74 -8.73 18.37
N ALA A 166 10.48 -9.08 18.65
CA ALA A 166 9.89 -8.77 19.94
C ALA A 166 10.70 -9.45 21.07
N PRO A 167 10.86 -8.80 22.24
CA PRO A 167 11.52 -9.43 23.38
C PRO A 167 10.81 -10.73 23.78
N GLN A 168 11.59 -11.76 24.10
CA GLN A 168 11.03 -13.07 24.47
C GLN A 168 10.08 -12.98 25.68
N THR A 169 10.38 -12.12 26.64
CA THR A 169 9.53 -11.86 27.81
C THR A 169 8.18 -11.30 27.40
N THR A 170 8.12 -10.36 26.46
CA THR A 170 6.87 -9.83 25.90
C THR A 170 6.04 -10.94 25.27
N LEU A 171 6.66 -11.79 24.46
CA LEU A 171 5.97 -12.91 23.79
C LEU A 171 5.42 -13.93 24.80
N GLN A 172 6.17 -14.25 25.87
CA GLN A 172 5.72 -15.15 26.93
C GLN A 172 4.52 -14.57 27.70
N THR A 173 4.59 -13.31 28.10
CA THR A 173 3.50 -12.64 28.82
C THR A 173 2.22 -12.61 27.97
N MET A 174 2.32 -12.21 26.70
CA MET A 174 1.15 -12.17 25.81
C MET A 174 0.65 -13.57 25.43
N GLY A 175 1.56 -14.51 25.16
CA GLY A 175 1.22 -15.87 24.76
C GLY A 175 0.49 -16.67 25.84
N ASN A 176 0.88 -16.50 27.11
CA ASN A 176 0.22 -17.15 28.24
C ASN A 176 -1.16 -16.55 28.59
N PHE A 177 -1.48 -15.35 28.07
CA PHE A 177 -2.75 -14.68 28.35
C PHE A 177 -3.92 -15.27 27.54
N TYR A 178 -3.66 -15.76 26.32
CA TYR A 178 -4.68 -16.30 25.44
C TYR A 178 -4.65 -17.84 25.43
N GLN A 179 -5.82 -18.48 25.36
CA GLN A 179 -5.95 -19.94 25.19
C GLN A 179 -6.62 -20.26 23.84
N THR A 180 -6.20 -21.34 23.19
CA THR A 180 -6.83 -21.83 21.95
C THR A 180 -8.16 -22.49 22.27
N VAL A 181 -9.21 -22.14 21.52
CA VAL A 181 -10.48 -22.87 21.53
C VAL A 181 -10.42 -24.05 20.56
N GLN A 182 -10.92 -25.22 20.95
CA GLN A 182 -11.10 -26.33 20.01
C GLN A 182 -12.16 -25.94 18.98
N GLN A 183 -11.80 -25.95 17.70
CA GLN A 183 -12.77 -25.70 16.63
C GLN A 183 -13.79 -26.86 16.59
N PRO A 184 -15.10 -26.57 16.54
CA PRO A 184 -16.10 -27.60 16.30
C PRO A 184 -15.81 -28.28 14.96
N VAL A 185 -15.83 -29.61 14.92
CA VAL A 185 -15.81 -30.34 13.64
C VAL A 185 -17.12 -29.99 12.93
N PRO A 186 -17.09 -29.46 11.70
CA PRO A 186 -18.31 -29.18 10.95
C PRO A 186 -19.08 -30.48 10.76
N THR A 187 -20.31 -30.58 11.26
CA THR A 187 -21.25 -31.63 10.83
C THR A 187 -21.60 -31.34 9.37
N MET A 188 -21.22 -32.25 8.47
CA MET A 188 -21.62 -32.23 7.06
C MET A 188 -23.15 -32.32 6.92
#